data_AF-A0A8J2ZTV9-F1
#
_entry.id   AF-A0A8J2ZTV9-F1
#
_cell.length_a   1.000
_cell.length_b   1.000
_cell.length_c   1.000
_cell.angle_alpha   90.00
_cell.angle_beta   90.00
_cell.angle_gamma   90.00
#
_symmetry.space_group_name_H-M   'P 1'
#
loop_
_entity.id
_entity.type
_entity.pdbx_description
1 polymer ?
#
loop_
_entity_poly.entity_id
_entity_poly.type
_entity_poly.pdbx_seq_one_letter_code
_entity_poly.pdbx_strand_id
1 'polypeptide(L)'
;MARIGVQKVAAYILRENHRGVDELLVFAHKGFSKVPLQVPGGTVEPHEELETAVNREIFEESGLKNLEYRKKLGSTIYFRSDLKQHVQRHDFLFRAPRETRDHWEHTVSGHGEDEGMTFFYQWFGAKEVLKIHSDFHLFLNDKKIPSLFPKTALLGLGQKEIALLSHTALWEQQFKKDKEEIERTVHPLTPKIEHIGSTAIPNIPAKPIIDIGIGVENSMEAEQMVHALQILGYDSKGEYGIEGRRYYLTKGPDTHRTHHIHMFQYDHPEWKKHLLFRDYLRSHREAAEAYARAAGIQ
;
A
#
# COMPACT_ATOMS: atom_id res chain seq x y z
N MET A 1 23.16 11.35 22.60
CA MET A 1 22.63 10.06 22.08
C MET A 1 21.73 9.46 23.16
N ALA A 2 20.56 8.93 22.80
CA ALA A 2 19.68 8.26 23.77
C ALA A 2 20.34 6.96 24.27
N ARG A 3 20.23 6.66 25.56
CA ARG A 3 20.73 5.39 26.13
C ARG A 3 19.80 4.26 25.69
N ILE A 4 20.29 3.37 24.82
CA ILE A 4 19.55 2.19 24.38
C ILE A 4 19.54 1.18 25.52
N GLY A 5 18.34 0.82 25.98
CA GLY A 5 18.15 -0.14 27.07
C GLY A 5 17.93 -1.57 26.56
N VAL A 6 17.33 -1.72 25.37
CA VAL A 6 17.03 -3.03 24.77
C VAL A 6 17.26 -2.98 23.25
N GLN A 7 17.81 -4.05 22.70
CA GLN A 7 17.88 -4.28 21.26
C GLN A 7 16.84 -5.32 20.85
N LYS A 8 16.19 -5.08 19.70
CA LYS A 8 15.24 -5.99 19.09
C LYS A 8 15.58 -6.25 17.64
N VAL A 9 15.13 -7.37 17.12
CA VAL A 9 15.22 -7.75 15.70
C VAL A 9 13.85 -8.05 15.14
N ALA A 10 13.67 -7.87 13.84
CA ALA A 10 12.46 -8.29 13.12
C ALA A 10 12.80 -8.76 11.71
N ALA A 11 12.06 -9.77 11.25
CA ALA A 11 12.28 -10.47 9.99
C ALA A 11 11.15 -10.23 9.00
N TYR A 12 11.45 -9.53 7.92
CA TYR A 12 10.58 -9.36 6.77
C TYR A 12 10.88 -10.52 5.83
N ILE A 13 10.04 -11.55 5.86
CA ILE A 13 10.26 -12.76 5.07
C ILE A 13 9.36 -12.71 3.85
N LEU A 14 9.98 -12.66 2.66
CA LEU A 14 9.25 -12.66 1.39
C LEU A 14 9.18 -14.06 0.80
N ARG A 15 8.09 -14.33 0.08
CA ARG A 15 7.95 -15.48 -0.82
C ARG A 15 7.29 -15.01 -2.10
N GLU A 16 7.77 -15.48 -3.24
CA GLU A 16 7.08 -15.24 -4.51
C GLU A 16 5.91 -16.22 -4.66
N ASN A 17 4.73 -15.68 -4.93
CA ASN A 17 3.53 -16.47 -5.15
C ASN A 17 3.48 -17.04 -6.58
N HIS A 18 2.44 -17.82 -6.88
CA HIS A 18 2.28 -18.46 -8.19
C HIS A 18 2.23 -17.48 -9.38
N ARG A 19 1.94 -16.19 -9.12
CA ARG A 19 1.87 -15.12 -10.11
C ARG A 19 3.19 -14.36 -10.30
N GLY A 20 4.26 -14.76 -9.61
CA GLY A 20 5.55 -14.08 -9.70
C GLY A 20 5.62 -12.78 -8.91
N VAL A 21 4.74 -12.60 -7.92
CA VAL A 21 4.69 -11.40 -7.06
C VAL A 21 5.07 -11.79 -5.64
N ASP A 22 5.88 -10.95 -4.98
CA ASP A 22 6.25 -11.21 -3.59
C ASP A 22 5.09 -10.93 -2.63
N GLU A 23 4.98 -11.78 -1.63
CA GLU A 23 4.11 -11.65 -0.47
C GLU A 23 5.00 -11.66 0.79
N LEU A 24 4.54 -10.98 1.84
CA LEU A 24 5.20 -10.92 3.14
C LEU A 24 4.56 -11.90 4.11
N LEU A 25 5.39 -12.66 4.83
CA LEU A 25 4.93 -13.51 5.92
C LEU A 25 4.48 -12.65 7.11
N VAL A 26 3.26 -12.89 7.58
CA VAL A 26 2.69 -12.24 8.77
C VAL A 26 2.04 -13.26 9.69
N PHE A 27 1.90 -12.93 10.97
CA PHE A 27 1.16 -13.76 11.91
C PHE A 27 0.16 -12.99 12.76
N ALA A 28 -0.86 -13.72 13.21
CA ALA A 28 -1.81 -13.32 14.24
C ALA A 28 -1.67 -14.21 15.48
N HIS A 29 -1.99 -13.67 16.66
CA HIS A 29 -2.03 -14.43 17.91
C HIS A 29 -3.33 -15.23 18.00
N LYS A 30 -3.24 -16.56 18.12
CA LYS A 30 -4.42 -17.41 18.27
C LYS A 30 -5.11 -17.13 19.60
N GLY A 31 -6.40 -16.82 19.56
CA GLY A 31 -7.19 -16.46 20.76
C GLY A 31 -7.13 -14.97 21.14
N PHE A 32 -6.31 -14.16 20.47
CA PHE A 32 -6.19 -12.72 20.74
C PHE A 32 -6.51 -11.89 19.49
N SER A 33 -7.80 -11.81 19.14
CA SER A 33 -8.27 -11.09 17.94
C SER A 33 -7.99 -9.58 17.92
N LYS A 34 -7.60 -8.99 19.05
CA LYS A 34 -7.24 -7.56 19.17
C LYS A 34 -5.75 -7.28 18.96
N VAL A 35 -4.90 -8.32 18.91
CA VAL A 35 -3.47 -8.12 18.65
C VAL A 35 -3.30 -7.90 17.15
N PRO A 36 -2.74 -6.76 16.72
CA PRO A 36 -2.53 -6.48 15.31
C PRO A 36 -1.53 -7.47 14.72
N LEU A 37 -1.57 -7.63 13.40
CA LEU A 37 -0.70 -8.55 12.68
C LEU A 37 0.76 -8.11 12.79
N GLN A 38 1.66 -9.08 12.91
CA GLN A 38 3.09 -8.83 13.11
C GLN A 38 3.94 -9.67 12.16
N VAL A 39 5.24 -9.34 12.12
CA VAL A 39 6.28 -10.15 11.49
C VAL A 39 7.15 -10.77 12.57
N PRO A 40 7.82 -11.92 12.32
CA PRO A 40 8.63 -12.56 13.36
C PRO A 40 9.73 -11.66 13.92
N GLY A 41 10.00 -11.76 15.21
CA GLY A 41 11.13 -11.09 15.84
C GLY A 41 10.97 -10.84 17.33
N GLY A 42 12.10 -10.80 18.02
CA GLY A 42 12.13 -10.62 19.47
C GLY A 42 13.33 -9.82 19.95
N THR A 43 13.75 -10.14 21.16
CA THR A 43 14.78 -9.41 21.89
C THR A 43 16.14 -10.02 21.61
N VAL A 44 17.15 -9.18 21.40
CA VAL A 44 18.54 -9.63 21.26
C VAL A 44 19.09 -9.95 22.64
N GLU A 45 19.60 -11.17 22.82
CA GLU A 45 20.18 -11.59 24.08
C GLU A 45 21.55 -10.92 24.34
N PRO A 46 21.99 -10.81 25.61
CA PRO A 46 23.33 -10.31 25.92
C PRO A 46 24.41 -11.10 25.17
N HIS A 47 25.28 -10.37 24.46
CA HIS A 47 26.37 -10.94 23.64
C HIS A 47 25.92 -11.72 22.39
N GLU A 48 24.65 -11.65 22.02
CA GLU A 48 24.14 -12.25 20.79
C GLU A 48 24.33 -11.30 19.60
N GLU A 49 24.86 -11.83 18.49
CA GLU A 49 24.94 -11.08 17.24
C GLU A 49 23.54 -10.92 16.61
N LEU A 50 23.28 -9.77 15.99
CA LEU A 50 21.94 -9.44 15.46
C LEU A 50 21.42 -10.48 14.45
N GLU A 51 22.30 -11.00 13.60
CA GLU A 51 21.93 -12.02 12.60
C GLU A 51 21.63 -13.37 13.26
N THR A 52 22.32 -13.70 14.35
CA THR A 52 22.01 -14.89 15.15
C THR A 52 20.66 -14.74 15.83
N ALA A 53 20.41 -13.59 16.47
CA ALA A 53 19.15 -13.27 17.12
C ALA A 53 17.98 -13.41 16.15
N VAL A 54 18.04 -12.76 14.98
CA VAL A 54 16.91 -12.79 14.06
C VAL A 54 16.64 -14.20 13.50
N ASN A 55 17.67 -15.01 13.26
CA ASN A 55 17.47 -16.39 12.82
C ASN A 55 16.90 -17.28 13.93
N ARG A 56 17.32 -17.07 15.18
CA ARG A 56 16.76 -17.75 16.35
C ARG A 56 15.27 -17.43 16.48
N GLU A 57 14.91 -16.15 16.53
CA GLU A 57 13.52 -15.68 16.65
C GLU A 57 12.63 -16.19 15.51
N ILE A 58 13.11 -16.17 14.27
CA ILE A 58 12.37 -16.77 13.13
C ILE A 58 12.09 -18.25 13.40
N PHE A 59 13.07 -19.01 13.84
CA PHE A 59 12.91 -20.44 14.07
C PHE A 59 11.97 -20.72 15.25
N GLU A 60 12.15 -19.99 16.35
CA GLU A 60 11.36 -20.13 17.58
C GLU A 60 9.88 -19.82 17.36
N GLU A 61 9.57 -18.70 16.69
CA GLU A 61 8.19 -18.23 16.49
C GLU A 61 7.46 -18.88 15.31
N SER A 62 8.19 -19.26 14.24
CA SER A 62 7.57 -19.71 12.99
C SER A 62 7.89 -21.15 12.58
N GLY A 63 8.94 -21.75 13.17
CA GLY A 63 9.46 -23.05 12.77
C GLY A 63 10.20 -23.07 11.43
N LEU A 64 10.33 -21.93 10.75
CA LEU A 64 11.02 -21.85 9.47
C LEU A 64 12.54 -21.98 9.63
N LYS A 65 13.14 -22.66 8.65
CA LYS A 65 14.58 -22.82 8.48
C LYS A 65 14.95 -22.58 7.01
N ASN A 66 16.25 -22.46 6.73
CA ASN A 66 16.78 -22.33 5.36
C ASN A 66 16.26 -21.11 4.60
N LEU A 67 16.03 -20.00 5.31
CA LEU A 67 15.72 -18.74 4.67
C LEU A 67 16.99 -18.12 4.10
N GLU A 68 16.89 -17.55 2.90
CA GLU A 68 17.99 -16.79 2.30
C GLU A 68 17.97 -15.38 2.87
N TYR A 69 19.03 -15.01 3.59
CA TYR A 69 19.25 -13.63 4.01
C TYR A 69 19.50 -12.73 2.78
N ARG A 70 18.77 -11.60 2.69
CA ARG A 70 18.92 -10.64 1.59
C ARG A 70 19.71 -9.41 1.99
N LYS A 71 19.25 -8.70 3.02
CA LYS A 71 19.87 -7.45 3.51
C LYS A 71 19.24 -6.97 4.82
N LYS A 72 19.94 -6.10 5.53
CA LYS A 72 19.36 -5.24 6.57
C LYS A 72 18.57 -4.09 5.93
N LEU A 73 17.32 -3.89 6.36
CA LEU A 73 16.45 -2.80 5.87
C LEU A 73 16.77 -1.46 6.53
N GLY A 74 17.11 -1.51 7.82
CA GLY A 74 17.50 -0.36 8.63
C GLY A 74 17.35 -0.62 10.13
N SER A 75 17.30 0.47 10.90
CA SER A 75 17.01 0.40 12.33
C SER A 75 16.23 1.62 12.79
N THR A 76 15.40 1.43 13.82
CA THR A 76 14.56 2.47 14.40
C THR A 76 14.79 2.53 15.90
N ILE A 77 14.86 3.73 16.45
CA ILE A 77 14.92 3.96 17.91
C ILE A 77 13.58 4.55 18.33
N TYR A 78 12.90 3.91 19.28
CA TYR A 78 11.65 4.40 19.86
C TYR A 78 11.65 4.19 21.37
N PHE A 79 10.79 4.91 22.07
CA PHE A 79 10.67 4.82 23.52
C PHE A 79 9.52 3.89 23.90
N ARG A 80 9.81 2.83 24.67
CA ARG A 80 8.80 1.94 25.27
C ARG A 80 8.43 2.49 26.64
N SER A 81 7.21 3.00 26.76
CA SER A 81 6.72 3.65 27.99
C SER A 81 6.57 2.68 29.17
N ASP A 82 6.16 1.44 28.87
CA ASP A 82 6.04 0.32 29.81
C ASP A 82 7.41 -0.08 30.40
N LEU A 83 8.46 -0.09 29.57
CA LEU A 83 9.82 -0.42 29.99
C LEU A 83 10.64 0.79 30.46
N LYS A 84 10.10 2.01 30.31
CA LYS A 84 10.76 3.30 30.59
C LYS A 84 12.16 3.42 29.96
N GLN A 85 12.35 2.87 28.77
CA GLN A 85 13.65 2.87 28.10
C GLN A 85 13.52 2.94 26.57
N HIS A 86 14.62 3.34 25.92
CA HIS A 86 14.71 3.31 24.46
C HIS A 86 15.00 1.91 23.96
N VAL A 87 14.23 1.49 22.97
CA VAL A 87 14.44 0.26 22.20
C VAL A 87 15.02 0.62 20.85
N GLN A 88 16.05 -0.11 20.43
CA GLN A 88 16.55 -0.07 19.06
C GLN A 88 16.13 -1.36 18.35
N ARG A 89 15.24 -1.25 17.35
CA ARG A 89 14.87 -2.39 16.50
C ARG A 89 15.69 -2.39 15.23
N HIS A 90 16.19 -3.56 14.84
CA HIS A 90 16.89 -3.82 13.58
C HIS A 90 16.03 -4.70 12.68
N ASP A 91 15.68 -4.20 11.50
CA ASP A 91 14.77 -4.87 10.58
C ASP A 91 15.57 -5.50 9.43
N PHE A 92 15.33 -6.77 9.15
CA PHE A 92 16.07 -7.57 8.17
C PHE A 92 15.13 -8.17 7.12
N LEU A 93 15.62 -8.33 5.90
CA LEU A 93 14.89 -8.92 4.77
C LEU A 93 15.41 -10.32 4.47
N PHE A 94 14.50 -11.27 4.36
CA PHE A 94 14.74 -12.67 4.04
C PHE A 94 13.87 -13.11 2.86
N ARG A 95 14.26 -14.23 2.24
CA ARG A 95 13.50 -14.92 1.21
C ARG A 95 13.27 -16.37 1.63
N ALA A 96 12.00 -16.77 1.66
CA ALA A 96 11.60 -18.15 1.84
C ALA A 96 11.53 -18.88 0.49
N PRO A 97 11.73 -20.20 0.48
CA PRO A 97 11.46 -21.03 -0.70
C PRO A 97 10.00 -20.87 -1.16
N ARG A 98 9.76 -20.95 -2.47
CA ARG A 98 8.43 -20.73 -3.08
C ARG A 98 7.42 -21.79 -2.63
N GLU A 99 7.90 -22.97 -2.27
CA GLU A 99 7.13 -24.11 -1.77
C GLU A 99 6.80 -24.03 -0.27
N THR A 100 7.21 -22.96 0.42
CA THR A 100 6.81 -22.75 1.82
C THR A 100 5.28 -22.72 1.91
N ARG A 101 4.71 -23.33 2.94
CA ARG A 101 3.25 -23.49 3.14
C ARG A 101 2.52 -22.15 3.05
N ASP A 102 1.30 -22.16 2.51
CA ASP A 102 0.48 -20.95 2.39
C ASP A 102 -0.06 -20.43 3.73
N HIS A 103 -0.30 -21.33 4.68
CA HIS A 103 -0.64 -20.98 6.05
C HIS A 103 -0.28 -22.13 6.99
N TRP A 104 0.01 -21.81 8.25
CA TRP A 104 0.20 -22.81 9.30
C TRP A 104 0.01 -22.19 10.68
N GLU A 105 -0.22 -23.05 11.67
CA GLU A 105 -0.09 -22.68 13.07
C GLU A 105 1.28 -23.14 13.58
N HIS A 106 1.90 -22.33 14.42
CA HIS A 106 3.12 -22.70 15.13
C HIS A 106 2.98 -22.33 16.60
N THR A 107 3.41 -23.23 17.49
CA THR A 107 3.51 -22.91 18.91
C THR A 107 4.94 -22.50 19.19
N VAL A 108 5.13 -21.29 19.70
CA VAL A 108 6.45 -20.73 19.97
C VAL A 108 7.23 -21.67 20.87
N SER A 109 8.42 -22.04 20.42
CA SER A 109 9.39 -22.82 21.20
C SER A 109 10.48 -21.88 21.67
N GLY A 110 10.85 -21.89 22.95
CA GLY A 110 11.88 -21.00 23.48
C GLY A 110 11.68 -20.79 24.97
N HIS A 111 12.31 -19.76 25.54
CA HIS A 111 12.13 -19.36 26.95
C HIS A 111 11.70 -17.89 27.10
N GLY A 112 11.11 -17.33 26.03
CA GLY A 112 10.64 -15.95 25.95
C GLY A 112 9.27 -15.72 26.59
N GLU A 113 8.83 -14.45 26.61
CA GLU A 113 7.50 -14.06 27.12
C GLU A 113 6.33 -14.69 26.34
N ASP A 114 6.60 -15.15 25.13
CA ASP A 114 5.70 -15.76 24.17
C ASP A 114 5.80 -17.28 24.12
N GLU A 115 6.63 -17.92 24.96
CA GLU A 115 6.73 -19.37 25.05
C GLU A 115 5.33 -20.01 25.23
N GLY A 116 5.02 -20.99 24.37
CA GLY A 116 3.73 -21.68 24.41
C GLY A 116 2.56 -20.92 23.77
N MET A 117 2.75 -19.68 23.30
CA MET A 117 1.75 -19.01 22.47
C MET A 117 1.65 -19.68 21.10
N THR A 118 0.45 -19.71 20.52
CA THR A 118 0.25 -20.21 19.16
C THR A 118 0.01 -19.06 18.19
N PHE A 119 0.82 -19.00 17.13
CA PHE A 119 0.71 -18.02 16.06
C PHE A 119 0.12 -18.65 14.80
N PHE A 120 -0.78 -17.94 14.13
CA PHE A 120 -1.31 -18.31 12.82
C PHE A 120 -0.62 -17.49 11.74
N TYR A 121 0.17 -18.17 10.90
CA TYR A 121 0.94 -17.59 9.80
C TYR A 121 0.20 -17.62 8.48
N GLN A 122 0.35 -16.56 7.68
CA GLN A 122 -0.16 -16.43 6.32
C GLN A 122 0.65 -15.40 5.52
N TRP A 123 0.45 -15.36 4.20
CA TRP A 123 1.17 -14.47 3.29
C TRP A 123 0.31 -13.30 2.83
N PHE A 124 0.83 -12.08 2.95
CA PHE A 124 0.15 -10.84 2.60
C PHE A 124 0.79 -10.18 1.38
N GLY A 125 -0.01 -9.84 0.38
CA GLY A 125 0.42 -9.06 -0.78
C GLY A 125 0.51 -7.57 -0.47
N ALA A 126 0.88 -6.78 -1.48
CA ALA A 126 1.11 -5.34 -1.41
C ALA A 126 0.01 -4.53 -0.68
N LYS A 127 -1.25 -4.96 -0.77
CA LYS A 127 -2.40 -4.24 -0.18
C LYS A 127 -2.64 -4.67 1.25
N GLU A 128 -2.50 -5.95 1.53
CA GLU A 128 -2.78 -6.54 2.84
C GLU A 128 -1.68 -6.19 3.85
N VAL A 129 -0.42 -6.06 3.41
CA VAL A 129 0.71 -5.76 4.31
C VAL A 129 0.57 -4.45 5.07
N LEU A 130 -0.32 -3.54 4.67
CA LEU A 130 -0.59 -2.31 5.43
C LEU A 130 -1.54 -2.51 6.63
N LYS A 131 -2.08 -3.72 6.80
CA LYS A 131 -2.89 -4.10 7.97
C LYS A 131 -2.03 -4.53 9.16
N ILE A 132 -0.71 -4.66 8.98
CA ILE A 132 0.18 -5.01 10.10
C ILE A 132 0.32 -3.84 11.07
N HIS A 133 0.87 -4.12 12.25
CA HIS A 133 1.12 -3.08 13.24
C HIS A 133 1.98 -1.95 12.64
N SER A 134 1.56 -0.70 12.83
CA SER A 134 2.16 0.49 12.22
C SER A 134 3.66 0.65 12.50
N ASP A 135 4.12 0.20 13.66
CA ASP A 135 5.54 0.06 14.00
C ASP A 135 6.39 -0.61 12.91
N PHE A 136 5.85 -1.53 12.10
CA PHE A 136 6.57 -2.20 11.02
C PHE A 136 6.47 -1.49 9.66
N HIS A 137 5.77 -0.36 9.56
CA HIS A 137 5.53 0.29 8.26
C HIS A 137 6.75 1.04 7.70
N LEU A 138 7.72 1.41 8.54
CA LEU A 138 8.83 2.29 8.14
C LEU A 138 9.61 1.76 6.92
N PHE A 139 9.78 0.44 6.83
CA PHE A 139 10.50 -0.20 5.73
C PHE A 139 9.58 -0.94 4.73
N LEU A 140 8.27 -0.92 4.94
CA LEU A 140 7.28 -1.44 3.99
C LEU A 140 6.93 -0.41 2.91
N ASN A 141 7.84 -0.24 1.97
CA ASN A 141 7.59 0.61 0.80
C ASN A 141 8.37 0.13 -0.42
N ASP A 142 7.98 0.65 -1.58
CA ASP A 142 8.55 0.39 -2.90
C ASP A 142 10.06 0.70 -3.00
N LYS A 143 10.59 1.64 -2.20
CA LYS A 143 12.03 1.92 -2.19
C LYS A 143 12.83 0.87 -1.44
N LYS A 144 12.28 0.33 -0.35
CA LYS A 144 12.96 -0.63 0.53
C LYS A 144 12.75 -2.07 0.07
N ILE A 145 11.55 -2.39 -0.38
CA ILE A 145 11.12 -3.72 -0.83
C ILE A 145 10.33 -3.61 -2.17
N PRO A 146 11.00 -3.28 -3.29
CA PRO A 146 10.31 -3.04 -4.57
C PRO A 146 9.50 -4.24 -5.08
N SER A 147 9.96 -5.47 -4.80
CA SER A 147 9.34 -6.70 -5.29
C SER A 147 8.01 -7.04 -4.61
N LEU A 148 7.80 -6.56 -3.38
CA LEU A 148 6.52 -6.65 -2.64
C LEU A 148 5.52 -5.59 -3.14
N PHE A 149 6.01 -4.49 -3.69
CA PHE A 149 5.21 -3.38 -4.18
C PHE A 149 5.43 -3.14 -5.68
N PRO A 150 5.26 -4.17 -6.55
CA PRO A 150 5.37 -3.94 -7.98
C PRO A 150 4.27 -2.96 -8.40
N LYS A 151 4.55 -2.12 -9.41
CA LYS A 151 3.61 -1.10 -9.88
C LYS A 151 2.22 -1.67 -10.20
N THR A 152 2.16 -2.93 -10.65
CA THR A 152 0.95 -3.67 -10.95
C THR A 152 0.14 -4.11 -9.73
N ALA A 153 0.76 -4.30 -8.56
CA ALA A 153 0.07 -4.69 -7.32
C ALA A 153 -0.40 -3.48 -6.49
N LEU A 154 0.16 -2.30 -6.74
CA LEU A 154 -0.16 -1.03 -6.06
C LEU A 154 -1.35 -0.27 -6.66
N LEU A 155 -1.97 -0.82 -7.71
CA LEU A 155 -3.14 -0.28 -8.38
C LEU A 155 -4.27 -1.30 -8.30
N GLY A 156 -5.51 -0.82 -8.27
CA GLY A 156 -6.68 -1.66 -8.22
C GLY A 156 -7.29 -1.74 -6.83
N LEU A 157 -8.61 -1.66 -6.71
CA LEU A 157 -9.34 -2.04 -5.50
C LEU A 157 -10.70 -2.60 -5.90
N GLY A 158 -11.15 -3.68 -5.27
CA GLY A 158 -12.52 -4.16 -5.47
C GLY A 158 -13.54 -3.18 -4.88
N GLN A 159 -14.72 -3.03 -5.47
CA GLN A 159 -15.76 -2.11 -4.95
C GLN A 159 -16.17 -2.41 -3.50
N LYS A 160 -16.10 -3.68 -3.09
CA LYS A 160 -16.44 -4.15 -1.73
C LYS A 160 -15.24 -4.14 -0.78
N GLU A 161 -14.05 -3.78 -1.27
CA GLU A 161 -12.84 -3.73 -0.47
C GLU A 161 -12.62 -2.33 0.09
N ILE A 162 -12.08 -2.28 1.31
CA ILE A 162 -11.61 -1.04 1.93
C ILE A 162 -10.13 -1.23 2.21
N ALA A 163 -9.30 -0.58 1.37
CA ALA A 163 -7.87 -0.48 1.60
C ALA A 163 -7.40 0.92 1.20
N LEU A 164 -6.72 1.59 2.13
CA LEU A 164 -6.00 2.83 1.87
C LEU A 164 -4.51 2.51 1.92
N LEU A 165 -3.77 2.92 0.88
CA LEU A 165 -2.32 2.79 0.85
C LEU A 165 -1.67 4.13 1.19
N SER A 166 -0.50 4.08 1.84
CA SER A 166 0.34 5.28 1.98
C SER A 166 0.66 5.86 0.60
N HIS A 167 0.70 7.19 0.50
CA HIS A 167 1.00 7.85 -0.75
C HIS A 167 2.33 7.36 -1.36
N THR A 168 2.34 7.08 -2.65
CA THR A 168 3.54 6.75 -3.42
C THR A 168 3.66 7.61 -4.67
N ALA A 169 4.89 8.01 -5.01
CA ALA A 169 5.21 8.71 -6.26
C ALA A 169 4.92 7.86 -7.52
N LEU A 170 4.70 6.55 -7.36
CA LEU A 170 4.32 5.65 -8.45
C LEU A 170 2.96 6.00 -9.05
N TRP A 171 2.03 6.55 -8.26
CA TRP A 171 0.73 6.97 -8.76
C TRP A 171 0.83 8.15 -9.72
N GLU A 172 1.66 9.15 -9.41
CA GLU A 172 1.94 10.27 -10.32
C GLU A 172 2.62 9.79 -11.61
N GLN A 173 3.57 8.85 -11.50
CA GLN A 173 4.21 8.25 -12.68
C GLN A 173 3.22 7.46 -13.53
N GLN A 174 2.28 6.75 -12.92
CA GLN A 174 1.25 6.01 -13.64
C GLN A 174 0.33 6.98 -14.38
N PHE A 175 -0.19 8.00 -13.68
CA PHE A 175 -1.02 9.03 -14.29
C PHE A 175 -0.35 9.68 -15.52
N LYS A 176 0.94 10.04 -15.43
CA LYS A 176 1.66 10.65 -16.56
C LYS A 176 1.67 9.74 -17.79
N LYS A 177 1.88 8.43 -17.59
CA LYS A 177 1.81 7.45 -18.69
C LYS A 177 0.40 7.32 -19.26
N ASP A 178 -0.61 7.26 -18.40
CA ASP A 178 -2.01 7.18 -18.84
C ASP A 178 -2.40 8.43 -19.63
N LYS A 179 -1.97 9.62 -19.17
CA LYS A 179 -2.18 10.89 -19.86
C LYS A 179 -1.56 10.89 -21.26
N GLU A 180 -0.29 10.51 -21.38
CA GLU A 180 0.40 10.40 -22.67
C GLU A 180 -0.30 9.41 -23.62
N GLU A 181 -0.77 8.27 -23.11
CA GLU A 181 -1.50 7.28 -23.91
C GLU A 181 -2.86 7.79 -24.38
N ILE A 182 -3.60 8.48 -23.50
CA ILE A 182 -4.88 9.11 -23.85
C ILE A 182 -4.66 10.19 -24.90
N GLU A 183 -3.75 11.13 -24.68
CA GLU A 183 -3.45 12.24 -25.61
C GLU A 183 -3.06 11.72 -27.01
N ARG A 184 -2.27 10.64 -27.06
CA ARG A 184 -1.89 10.00 -28.34
C ARG A 184 -3.09 9.36 -29.04
N THR A 185 -3.99 8.73 -28.30
CA THR A 185 -5.15 8.02 -28.86
C THR A 185 -6.22 8.98 -29.39
N VAL A 186 -6.37 10.14 -28.74
CA VAL A 186 -7.45 11.10 -29.04
C VAL A 186 -7.02 12.17 -30.05
N HIS A 187 -5.76 12.20 -30.45
CA HIS A 187 -5.25 13.15 -31.45
C HIS A 187 -6.12 13.12 -32.73
N PRO A 188 -6.53 14.28 -33.29
CA PRO A 188 -6.03 15.64 -33.03
C PRO A 188 -6.75 16.41 -31.92
N LEU A 189 -7.62 15.78 -31.13
CA LEU A 189 -8.26 16.45 -29.99
C LEU A 189 -7.19 16.86 -28.96
N THR A 190 -7.44 17.95 -28.25
CA THR A 190 -6.51 18.50 -27.24
C THR A 190 -7.21 18.74 -25.89
N PRO A 191 -7.83 17.69 -25.32
CA PRO A 191 -8.58 17.82 -24.08
C PRO A 191 -7.66 18.23 -22.92
N LYS A 192 -8.23 18.83 -21.88
CA LYS A 192 -7.49 19.11 -20.64
C LYS A 192 -7.51 17.88 -19.75
N ILE A 193 -6.34 17.29 -19.49
CA ILE A 193 -6.20 16.07 -18.69
C ILE A 193 -5.40 16.36 -17.42
N GLU A 194 -6.02 16.09 -16.27
CA GLU A 194 -5.52 16.41 -14.93
C GLU A 194 -5.58 15.21 -14.00
N HIS A 195 -4.57 15.04 -13.13
CA HIS A 195 -4.61 14.04 -12.06
C HIS A 195 -5.44 14.62 -10.92
N ILE A 196 -6.52 13.94 -10.56
CA ILE A 196 -7.44 14.37 -9.48
C ILE A 196 -7.54 13.28 -8.41
N GLY A 197 -8.39 13.50 -7.42
CA GLY A 197 -8.60 12.55 -6.32
C GLY A 197 -7.41 12.46 -5.35
N SER A 198 -7.51 11.55 -4.39
CA SER A 198 -6.55 11.45 -3.29
C SER A 198 -5.19 10.93 -3.73
N THR A 199 -5.12 10.12 -4.79
CA THR A 199 -3.84 9.65 -5.35
C THR A 199 -3.02 10.76 -6.01
N ALA A 200 -3.63 11.91 -6.28
CA ALA A 200 -2.92 13.10 -6.75
C ALA A 200 -2.34 13.94 -5.60
N ILE A 201 -2.62 13.65 -4.34
CA ILE A 201 -2.22 14.49 -3.20
C ILE A 201 -1.09 13.80 -2.43
N PRO A 202 0.13 14.37 -2.40
CA PRO A 202 1.23 13.80 -1.66
C PRO A 202 0.95 13.65 -0.17
N ASN A 203 1.52 12.60 0.43
CA ASN A 203 1.51 12.35 1.87
C ASN A 203 0.14 12.07 2.50
N ILE A 204 -0.93 11.93 1.71
CA ILE A 204 -2.20 11.38 2.22
C ILE A 204 -2.40 9.94 1.75
N PRO A 205 -2.89 9.07 2.63
CA PRO A 205 -3.31 7.74 2.21
C PRO A 205 -4.52 7.79 1.30
N ALA A 206 -4.58 6.89 0.33
CA ALA A 206 -5.62 6.87 -0.69
C ALA A 206 -5.96 5.44 -1.11
N LYS A 207 -7.17 5.25 -1.64
CA LYS A 207 -7.49 4.04 -2.38
C LYS A 207 -6.54 3.96 -3.59
N PRO A 208 -5.98 2.79 -3.93
CA PRO A 208 -5.06 2.63 -5.06
C PRO A 208 -5.77 2.69 -6.42
N ILE A 209 -6.51 3.77 -6.67
CA ILE A 209 -7.26 4.03 -7.90
C ILE A 209 -6.81 5.39 -8.43
N ILE A 210 -6.38 5.45 -9.69
CA ILE A 210 -6.03 6.73 -10.33
C ILE A 210 -7.31 7.39 -10.81
N ASP A 211 -7.64 8.56 -10.25
CA ASP A 211 -8.73 9.39 -10.71
C ASP A 211 -8.21 10.43 -11.70
N ILE A 212 -8.75 10.44 -12.91
CA ILE A 212 -8.35 11.32 -14.01
C ILE A 212 -9.51 12.27 -14.30
N GLY A 213 -9.23 13.57 -14.31
CA GLY A 213 -10.13 14.56 -14.86
C GLY A 213 -9.86 14.74 -16.34
N ILE A 214 -10.91 14.66 -17.17
CA ILE A 214 -10.89 15.16 -18.55
C ILE A 214 -11.89 16.32 -18.76
N GLY A 215 -11.39 17.47 -19.22
CA GLY A 215 -12.19 18.62 -19.65
C GLY A 215 -12.28 18.69 -21.17
N VAL A 216 -13.51 18.71 -21.70
CA VAL A 216 -13.81 18.75 -23.16
C VAL A 216 -14.62 20.00 -23.53
N GLU A 217 -14.50 20.51 -24.75
CA GLU A 217 -15.16 21.75 -25.17
C GLU A 217 -16.67 21.58 -25.36
N ASN A 218 -17.10 20.46 -25.94
CA ASN A 218 -18.50 20.23 -26.33
C ASN A 218 -18.88 18.75 -26.37
N SER A 219 -20.14 18.46 -26.74
CA SER A 219 -20.69 17.08 -26.73
C SER A 219 -20.06 16.18 -27.77
N MET A 220 -19.72 16.71 -28.94
CA MET A 220 -19.11 15.93 -30.01
C MET A 220 -17.71 15.46 -29.60
N GLU A 221 -16.92 16.36 -29.00
CA GLU A 221 -15.62 15.99 -28.43
C GLU A 221 -15.78 14.95 -27.31
N ALA A 222 -16.78 15.11 -26.43
CA ALA A 222 -17.07 14.14 -25.38
C ALA A 222 -17.33 12.72 -25.94
N GLU A 223 -18.15 12.61 -26.98
CA GLU A 223 -18.46 11.32 -27.62
C GLU A 223 -17.22 10.68 -28.25
N GLN A 224 -16.38 11.48 -28.93
CA GLN A 224 -15.11 11.02 -29.50
C GLN A 224 -14.15 10.54 -28.41
N MET A 225 -14.07 11.28 -27.30
CA MET A 225 -13.27 10.89 -26.13
C MET A 225 -13.75 9.57 -25.54
N VAL A 226 -15.08 9.37 -25.37
CA VAL A 226 -15.63 8.10 -24.87
C VAL A 226 -15.22 6.94 -25.76
N HIS A 227 -15.32 7.08 -27.08
CA HIS A 227 -14.96 6.02 -28.02
C HIS A 227 -13.46 5.67 -27.94
N ALA A 228 -12.60 6.69 -27.93
CA ALA A 228 -11.15 6.50 -27.77
C ALA A 228 -10.78 5.82 -26.45
N LEU A 229 -11.43 6.22 -25.35
CA LEU A 229 -11.20 5.62 -24.04
C LEU A 229 -11.70 4.17 -23.98
N GLN A 230 -12.79 3.82 -24.66
CA GLN A 230 -13.23 2.43 -24.79
C GLN A 230 -12.19 1.55 -25.48
N ILE A 231 -11.50 2.05 -26.51
CA ILE A 231 -10.38 1.35 -27.16
C ILE A 231 -9.24 1.10 -26.18
N LEU A 232 -8.99 2.04 -25.26
CA LEU A 232 -7.99 1.91 -24.17
C LEU A 232 -8.46 1.04 -22.99
N GLY A 233 -9.64 0.42 -23.10
CA GLY A 233 -10.19 -0.50 -22.11
C GLY A 233 -10.96 0.17 -20.97
N TYR A 234 -11.46 1.38 -21.17
CA TYR A 234 -12.35 2.05 -20.22
C TYR A 234 -13.82 1.76 -20.52
N ASP A 235 -14.56 1.31 -19.51
CA ASP A 235 -16.01 1.14 -19.58
C ASP A 235 -16.73 2.44 -19.22
N SER A 236 -17.56 2.95 -20.12
CA SER A 236 -18.41 4.11 -19.87
C SER A 236 -19.65 3.73 -19.05
N LYS A 237 -19.96 4.52 -18.03
CA LYS A 237 -21.12 4.38 -17.14
C LYS A 237 -22.14 5.52 -17.32
N GLY A 238 -21.98 6.37 -18.34
CA GLY A 238 -22.82 7.57 -18.54
C GLY A 238 -22.69 8.56 -17.38
N GLU A 239 -23.78 9.26 -17.04
CA GLU A 239 -23.78 10.33 -16.03
C GLU A 239 -23.61 9.83 -14.58
N TYR A 240 -24.00 8.59 -14.31
CA TYR A 240 -23.80 7.86 -13.04
C TYR A 240 -24.21 8.63 -11.76
N GLY A 241 -25.24 9.47 -11.83
CA GLY A 241 -25.84 10.15 -10.66
C GLY A 241 -25.27 11.54 -10.30
N ILE A 242 -24.49 12.19 -11.17
CA ILE A 242 -24.08 13.61 -11.00
C ILE A 242 -24.59 14.42 -12.18
N GLU A 243 -25.48 15.38 -11.91
CA GLU A 243 -26.03 16.30 -12.92
C GLU A 243 -24.90 17.12 -13.55
N GLY A 244 -24.80 17.11 -14.89
CA GLY A 244 -23.73 17.77 -15.64
C GLY A 244 -22.42 16.98 -15.76
N ARG A 245 -22.25 15.85 -15.06
CA ARG A 245 -21.18 14.90 -15.38
C ARG A 245 -21.59 14.13 -16.62
N ARG A 246 -20.98 14.44 -17.76
CA ARG A 246 -21.36 13.82 -19.02
C ARG A 246 -21.02 12.33 -19.05
N TYR A 247 -19.82 11.96 -18.59
CA TYR A 247 -19.40 10.56 -18.56
C TYR A 247 -18.49 10.24 -17.38
N TYR A 248 -18.82 9.16 -16.68
CA TYR A 248 -17.94 8.46 -15.75
C TYR A 248 -17.43 7.20 -16.43
N LEU A 249 -16.11 7.07 -16.61
CA LEU A 249 -15.51 5.88 -17.19
C LEU A 249 -14.58 5.19 -16.20
N THR A 250 -14.42 3.89 -16.36
CA THR A 250 -13.75 3.06 -15.36
C THR A 250 -12.91 1.98 -16.03
N LYS A 251 -11.71 1.67 -15.50
CA LYS A 251 -10.82 0.62 -16.06
C LYS A 251 -10.60 -0.52 -15.07
N GLY A 252 -10.59 -1.76 -15.58
CA GLY A 252 -10.54 -2.99 -14.77
C GLY A 252 -11.92 -3.54 -14.39
N PRO A 253 -12.05 -4.78 -13.89
CA PRO A 253 -13.31 -5.32 -13.41
C PRO A 253 -13.72 -4.68 -12.07
N ASP A 254 -14.98 -4.83 -11.65
CA ASP A 254 -15.45 -4.32 -10.35
C ASP A 254 -14.75 -4.95 -9.13
N THR A 255 -14.15 -6.13 -9.32
CA THR A 255 -13.31 -6.82 -8.34
C THR A 255 -11.89 -6.24 -8.28
N HIS A 256 -11.49 -5.39 -9.22
CA HIS A 256 -10.14 -4.84 -9.30
C HIS A 256 -10.09 -3.53 -10.11
N ARG A 257 -10.81 -2.51 -9.62
CA ARG A 257 -10.95 -1.22 -10.29
C ARG A 257 -9.67 -0.41 -10.16
N THR A 258 -9.00 -0.06 -11.27
CA THR A 258 -7.68 0.60 -11.25
C THR A 258 -7.74 2.09 -11.56
N HIS A 259 -8.68 2.52 -12.41
CA HIS A 259 -8.81 3.91 -12.83
C HIS A 259 -10.26 4.35 -12.87
N HIS A 260 -10.47 5.64 -12.61
CA HIS A 260 -11.69 6.37 -12.89
C HIS A 260 -11.38 7.57 -13.78
N ILE A 261 -12.27 7.86 -14.72
CA ILE A 261 -12.27 9.08 -15.51
C ILE A 261 -13.54 9.84 -15.19
N HIS A 262 -13.36 11.09 -14.79
CA HIS A 262 -14.41 12.07 -14.62
C HIS A 262 -14.33 13.05 -15.78
N MET A 263 -15.27 12.94 -16.71
CA MET A 263 -15.32 13.82 -17.88
C MET A 263 -16.41 14.87 -17.74
N PHE A 264 -16.02 16.13 -17.90
CA PHE A 264 -16.88 17.30 -17.81
C PHE A 264 -16.65 18.21 -19.00
N GLN A 265 -17.61 19.09 -19.28
CA GLN A 265 -17.32 20.24 -20.11
C GLN A 265 -16.22 21.09 -19.45
N TYR A 266 -15.31 21.63 -20.24
CA TYR A 266 -14.25 22.50 -19.74
C TYR A 266 -14.87 23.68 -18.98
N ASP A 267 -14.20 24.11 -17.90
CA ASP A 267 -14.66 25.13 -16.96
C ASP A 267 -15.95 24.84 -16.17
N HIS A 268 -16.54 23.64 -16.29
CA HIS A 268 -17.70 23.25 -15.50
C HIS A 268 -17.42 23.34 -13.97
N PRO A 269 -18.40 23.73 -13.12
CA PRO A 269 -18.16 23.88 -11.69
C PRO A 269 -17.60 22.63 -10.99
N GLU A 270 -18.10 21.44 -11.34
CA GLU A 270 -17.59 20.18 -10.78
C GLU A 270 -16.15 19.86 -11.23
N TRP A 271 -15.76 20.24 -12.45
CA TRP A 271 -14.36 20.17 -12.89
C TRP A 271 -13.45 20.99 -11.98
N LYS A 272 -13.82 22.27 -11.78
CA LYS A 272 -13.08 23.21 -10.94
C LYS A 272 -13.00 22.75 -9.49
N LYS A 273 -14.06 22.14 -8.97
CA LYS A 273 -14.13 21.61 -7.60
C LYS A 273 -13.12 20.49 -7.37
N HIS A 274 -12.94 19.57 -8.32
CA HIS A 274 -11.91 18.53 -8.21
C HIS A 274 -10.49 19.11 -8.16
N LEU A 275 -10.19 20.08 -9.02
CA LEU A 275 -8.89 20.75 -9.03
C LEU A 275 -8.66 21.56 -7.76
N LEU A 276 -9.65 22.35 -7.34
CA LEU A 276 -9.58 23.15 -6.12
C LEU A 276 -9.36 22.27 -4.89
N PHE A 277 -10.06 21.15 -4.78
CA PHE A 277 -9.88 20.19 -3.68
C PHE A 277 -8.45 19.65 -3.62
N ARG A 278 -7.93 19.17 -4.76
CA ARG A 278 -6.55 18.67 -4.88
C ARG A 278 -5.53 19.74 -4.50
N ASP A 279 -5.64 20.92 -5.09
CA ASP A 279 -4.65 21.98 -4.96
C ASP A 279 -4.68 22.61 -3.56
N TYR A 280 -5.86 22.71 -2.96
CA TYR A 280 -6.02 23.12 -1.56
C TYR A 280 -5.31 22.14 -0.62
N LEU A 281 -5.56 20.83 -0.72
CA LEU A 281 -4.93 19.85 0.17
C LEU A 281 -3.43 19.71 -0.07
N ARG A 282 -2.93 19.90 -1.31
CA ARG A 282 -1.50 19.95 -1.60
C ARG A 282 -0.78 21.11 -0.91
N SER A 283 -1.46 22.24 -0.70
CA SER A 283 -0.90 23.46 -0.11
C SER A 283 -1.21 23.62 1.38
N HIS A 284 -2.16 22.85 1.94
CA HIS A 284 -2.61 22.98 3.33
C HIS A 284 -2.42 21.66 4.09
N ARG A 285 -1.24 21.48 4.69
CA ARG A 285 -0.86 20.26 5.39
C ARG A 285 -1.86 19.84 6.48
N GLU A 286 -2.30 20.78 7.32
CA GLU A 286 -3.25 20.49 8.40
C GLU A 286 -4.60 19.99 7.87
N ALA A 287 -5.08 20.56 6.75
CA ALA A 287 -6.30 20.12 6.10
C ALA A 287 -6.14 18.72 5.49
N ALA A 288 -4.98 18.42 4.89
CA ALA A 288 -4.66 17.11 4.34
C ALA A 288 -4.61 16.03 5.43
N GLU A 289 -3.99 16.34 6.57
CA GLU A 289 -3.96 15.46 7.75
C GLU A 289 -5.36 15.24 8.34
N ALA A 290 -6.18 16.30 8.43
CA ALA A 290 -7.57 16.18 8.90
C ALA A 290 -8.43 15.31 7.96
N TYR A 291 -8.28 15.50 6.64
CA TYR A 291 -8.94 14.69 5.64
C TYR A 291 -8.54 13.21 5.74
N ALA A 292 -7.24 12.92 5.88
CA ALA A 292 -6.73 11.57 6.04
C ALA A 292 -7.31 10.87 7.27
N ARG A 293 -7.42 11.56 8.42
CA ARG A 293 -8.05 11.00 9.63
C ARG A 293 -9.52 10.68 9.42
N ALA A 294 -10.27 11.58 8.78
CA ALA A 294 -11.70 11.40 8.52
C ALA A 294 -12.00 10.23 7.58
N ALA A 295 -11.06 9.85 6.71
CA ALA A 295 -11.20 8.73 5.77
C ALA A 295 -11.19 7.33 6.43
N GLY A 296 -11.13 7.23 7.77
CA GLY A 296 -11.28 5.98 8.51
C GLY A 296 -9.97 5.33 8.94
N ILE A 297 -8.97 6.14 9.28
CA ILE A 297 -7.66 5.66 9.72
C ILE A 297 -7.63 5.69 11.24
N GLN A 298 -7.83 4.53 11.85
CA GLN A 298 -7.43 4.23 13.23
C GLN A 298 -6.47 3.05 13.21
#